data_AF-A0A6C0B1T0-F1
#
_entry.id   AF-A0A6C0B1T0-F1
#
_cell.length_a   1.000
_cell.length_b   1.000
_cell.length_c   1.000
_cell.angle_alpha   90.00
_cell.angle_beta   90.00
_cell.angle_gamma   90.00
#
_symmetry.space_group_name_H-M   'P 1'
#
loop_
_entity.id
_entity.type
_entity.pdbx_description
1 polymer ?
#
loop_
_entity_poly.entity_id
_entity_poly.type
_entity_poly.pdbx_seq_one_letter_code
_entity_poly.pdbx_strand_id
1 'polypeptide(L)'
;SGNQTQGSGAIALGYQAGFSQQGTNSVAISQQTGYYAQGENAIAIGNSSGNQTQGSGAIALGYRAGFNQQGTNSLAIGPQAGYYAQSETAIAMGYYAGYQQQQSCAIALGYQSGEINQNAFAIAIGPQSGQINQGTNSIAIGQQAGQGIQGYYGIAIGYYAGQTLQGDNAISIGYESGRQYQKTNSIAIGYNAGYYAQGENSIAIGYLAGQTNQAGYSIILNATNTYLNNDASGCFVAPIRIQSGDVGNVLMYNPVTCEIAMSSAGNQPASKTFVIEHPLDENKYLVHACLEGPESGVYYRGKGKITNNEFTTILLPDYVEKLTTELTVQLTSIYSKERGSKNILETSDVNNNSFDVYGENGEFYWIVYGKRQTLDTEPLKSSVEVKGSGPYKWI
;
A
#
# COMPACT_ATOMS: atom_id res chain seq x y z
N SER A 1 -35.99 -6.35 -52.78
CA SER A 1 -36.03 -5.77 -51.43
C SER A 1 -37.47 -5.45 -51.05
N GLY A 2 -37.82 -5.38 -49.76
CA GLY A 2 -39.11 -4.85 -49.30
C GLY A 2 -40.37 -5.67 -49.62
N ASN A 3 -40.34 -7.00 -49.51
CA ASN A 3 -41.39 -7.87 -50.06
C ASN A 3 -42.67 -8.01 -49.21
N GLN A 4 -42.65 -7.73 -47.90
CA GLN A 4 -43.83 -7.93 -47.04
C GLN A 4 -44.29 -6.64 -46.33
N THR A 5 -43.45 -6.03 -45.49
CA THR A 5 -43.83 -4.85 -44.70
C THR A 5 -42.67 -3.86 -44.61
N GLN A 6 -42.84 -2.68 -45.19
CA GLN A 6 -41.87 -1.58 -45.10
C GLN A 6 -42.43 -0.45 -44.25
N GLY A 7 -41.64 0.00 -43.27
CA GLY A 7 -41.94 1.19 -42.48
C GLY A 7 -41.88 2.46 -43.34
N SER A 8 -42.59 3.50 -42.89
CA SER A 8 -42.53 4.81 -43.54
C SER A 8 -41.09 5.32 -43.57
N GLY A 9 -40.64 5.86 -44.72
CA GLY A 9 -39.28 6.40 -44.87
C GLY A 9 -38.15 5.37 -44.89
N ALA A 10 -38.44 4.06 -44.95
CA ALA A 10 -37.43 3.01 -44.95
C ALA A 10 -36.71 2.87 -46.30
N ILE A 11 -35.42 2.50 -46.27
CA ILE A 11 -34.58 2.22 -47.44
C ILE A 11 -34.22 0.73 -47.44
N ALA A 12 -34.51 0.02 -48.54
CA ALA A 12 -34.11 -1.38 -48.71
C ALA A 12 -33.49 -1.63 -50.10
N LEU A 13 -32.21 -2.00 -50.13
CA LEU A 13 -31.45 -2.24 -51.35
C LEU A 13 -30.74 -3.59 -51.31
N GLY A 14 -31.09 -4.53 -52.20
CA GLY A 14 -30.44 -5.84 -52.31
C GLY A 14 -31.40 -7.04 -52.30
N TYR A 15 -30.88 -8.21 -52.65
CA TYR A 15 -31.64 -9.47 -52.63
C TYR A 15 -32.09 -9.79 -51.20
N GLN A 16 -33.40 -9.84 -50.97
CA GLN A 16 -34.02 -10.07 -49.65
C GLN A 16 -33.60 -9.07 -48.55
N ALA A 17 -33.16 -7.86 -48.90
CA ALA A 17 -33.01 -6.78 -47.92
C ALA A 17 -34.39 -6.32 -47.40
N GLY A 18 -34.54 -6.18 -46.08
CA GLY A 18 -35.80 -5.76 -45.44
C GLY A 18 -36.97 -6.67 -45.79
N PHE A 19 -36.82 -8.00 -45.64
CA PHE A 19 -37.74 -8.97 -46.24
C PHE A 19 -39.11 -9.02 -45.54
N SER A 20 -39.17 -9.23 -44.22
CA SER A 20 -40.46 -9.33 -43.51
C SER A 20 -40.91 -8.07 -42.76
N GLN A 21 -40.06 -7.46 -41.91
CA GLN A 21 -40.43 -6.28 -41.13
C GLN A 21 -39.33 -5.23 -41.11
N GLN A 22 -39.56 -4.10 -41.80
CA GLN A 22 -38.72 -2.92 -41.72
C GLN A 22 -39.35 -1.84 -40.84
N GLY A 23 -38.62 -1.34 -39.85
CA GLY A 23 -39.04 -0.21 -39.02
C GLY A 23 -39.11 1.11 -39.79
N THR A 24 -39.83 2.10 -39.25
CA THR A 24 -39.88 3.46 -39.79
C THR A 24 -38.47 4.07 -39.82
N ASN A 25 -38.13 4.79 -40.90
CA ASN A 25 -36.83 5.41 -41.16
C ASN A 25 -35.61 4.46 -41.09
N SER A 26 -35.81 3.16 -41.26
CA SER A 26 -34.71 2.18 -41.21
C SER A 26 -33.96 2.06 -42.55
N VAL A 27 -32.72 1.58 -42.50
CA VAL A 27 -31.86 1.37 -43.68
C VAL A 27 -31.37 -0.07 -43.71
N ALA A 28 -31.62 -0.79 -44.82
CA ALA A 28 -31.13 -2.14 -45.07
C ALA A 28 -30.45 -2.23 -46.44
N ILE A 29 -29.14 -2.49 -46.48
CA ILE A 29 -28.35 -2.50 -47.73
C ILE A 29 -27.51 -3.78 -47.84
N SER A 30 -27.59 -4.45 -48.99
CA SER A 30 -26.98 -5.73 -49.37
C SER A 30 -27.86 -6.96 -49.12
N GLN A 31 -27.40 -8.13 -49.56
CA GLN A 31 -28.13 -9.39 -49.49
C GLN A 31 -28.50 -9.77 -48.04
N GLN A 32 -29.77 -10.14 -47.83
CA GLN A 32 -30.31 -10.66 -46.56
C GLN A 32 -30.08 -9.76 -45.34
N THR A 33 -29.93 -8.46 -45.57
CA THR A 33 -29.76 -7.44 -44.53
C THR A 33 -31.10 -7.08 -43.93
N GLY A 34 -31.22 -7.03 -42.59
CA GLY A 34 -32.49 -6.74 -41.94
C GLY A 34 -33.61 -7.71 -42.36
N TYR A 35 -33.29 -8.99 -42.56
CA TYR A 35 -34.17 -9.94 -43.25
C TYR A 35 -35.49 -10.18 -42.49
N TYR A 36 -35.42 -10.49 -41.20
CA TYR A 36 -36.60 -10.84 -40.39
C TYR A 36 -37.22 -9.62 -39.70
N ALA A 37 -36.52 -8.98 -38.76
CA ALA A 37 -37.02 -7.82 -38.04
C ALA A 37 -35.97 -6.73 -37.85
N GLN A 38 -36.27 -5.53 -38.36
CA GLN A 38 -35.45 -4.33 -38.20
C GLN A 38 -36.24 -3.26 -37.44
N GLY A 39 -35.64 -2.72 -36.37
CA GLY A 39 -36.25 -1.69 -35.53
C GLY A 39 -36.39 -0.31 -36.19
N GLU A 40 -37.11 0.58 -35.53
CA GLU A 40 -37.25 1.98 -35.94
C GLU A 40 -35.90 2.70 -35.93
N ASN A 41 -35.63 3.55 -36.93
CA ASN A 41 -34.38 4.31 -37.08
C ASN A 41 -33.10 3.43 -37.13
N ALA A 42 -33.24 2.11 -37.32
CA ALA A 42 -32.11 1.20 -37.32
C ALA A 42 -31.37 1.18 -38.67
N ILE A 43 -30.06 0.94 -38.64
CA ILE A 43 -29.20 0.90 -39.83
C ILE A 43 -28.55 -0.48 -39.90
N ALA A 44 -28.71 -1.17 -41.02
CA ALA A 44 -28.04 -2.42 -41.33
C ALA A 44 -27.42 -2.36 -42.73
N ILE A 45 -26.11 -2.57 -42.84
CA ILE A 45 -25.37 -2.50 -44.09
C ILE A 45 -24.34 -3.64 -44.14
N GLY A 46 -24.46 -4.51 -45.13
CA GLY A 46 -23.54 -5.64 -45.34
C GLY A 46 -24.28 -6.97 -45.35
N ASN A 47 -23.75 -7.95 -46.09
CA ASN A 47 -24.42 -9.23 -46.29
C ASN A 47 -24.78 -9.88 -44.95
N SER A 48 -26.07 -10.16 -44.78
CA SER A 48 -26.66 -10.74 -43.56
C SER A 48 -26.47 -9.91 -42.28
N SER A 49 -26.22 -8.61 -42.36
CA SER A 49 -26.21 -7.74 -41.16
C SER A 49 -27.62 -7.55 -40.59
N GLY A 50 -27.78 -7.55 -39.27
CA GLY A 50 -29.09 -7.41 -38.61
C GLY A 50 -30.12 -8.46 -39.06
N ASN A 51 -29.70 -9.67 -39.44
CA ASN A 51 -30.53 -10.62 -40.20
C ASN A 51 -31.81 -11.06 -39.46
N GLN A 52 -31.71 -11.40 -38.19
CA GLN A 52 -32.81 -11.97 -37.41
C GLN A 52 -33.58 -10.89 -36.64
N THR A 53 -32.96 -10.23 -35.66
CA THR A 53 -33.61 -9.14 -34.89
C THR A 53 -32.63 -8.03 -34.60
N GLN A 54 -32.94 -6.83 -35.11
CA GLN A 54 -32.22 -5.59 -34.82
C GLN A 54 -33.12 -4.64 -34.03
N GLY A 55 -32.65 -4.17 -32.88
CA GLY A 55 -33.36 -3.22 -32.00
C GLY A 55 -33.53 -1.83 -32.62
N SER A 56 -34.39 -1.03 -31.99
CA SER A 56 -34.62 0.37 -32.39
C SER A 56 -33.34 1.19 -32.23
N GLY A 57 -33.03 2.07 -33.18
CA GLY A 57 -31.83 2.92 -33.17
C GLY A 57 -30.50 2.18 -33.27
N ALA A 58 -30.51 0.86 -33.50
CA ALA A 58 -29.30 0.05 -33.57
C ALA A 58 -28.59 0.19 -34.93
N ILE A 59 -27.27 0.06 -34.92
CA ILE A 59 -26.42 0.16 -36.12
C ILE A 59 -25.64 -1.16 -36.28
N ALA A 60 -25.77 -1.81 -37.43
CA ALA A 60 -25.03 -3.00 -37.83
C ALA A 60 -24.33 -2.77 -39.18
N LEU A 61 -23.00 -2.80 -39.22
CA LEU A 61 -22.21 -2.56 -40.44
C LEU A 61 -21.16 -3.66 -40.61
N GLY A 62 -21.27 -4.47 -41.65
CA GLY A 62 -20.32 -5.53 -41.99
C GLY A 62 -20.98 -6.88 -42.26
N TYR A 63 -20.22 -7.83 -42.79
CA TYR A 63 -20.70 -9.19 -43.02
C TYR A 63 -21.16 -9.81 -41.70
N ARG A 64 -22.46 -10.14 -41.59
CA ARG A 64 -23.07 -10.74 -40.40
C ARG A 64 -22.90 -9.92 -39.09
N ALA A 65 -22.71 -8.60 -39.16
CA ALA A 65 -22.75 -7.76 -37.96
C ALA A 65 -24.16 -7.80 -37.34
N GLY A 66 -24.29 -7.98 -36.02
CA GLY A 66 -25.59 -8.03 -35.33
C GLY A 66 -26.55 -9.11 -35.84
N PHE A 67 -26.04 -10.26 -36.30
CA PHE A 67 -26.81 -11.24 -37.09
C PHE A 67 -28.05 -11.81 -36.38
N ASN A 68 -27.93 -12.29 -35.14
CA ASN A 68 -29.02 -12.95 -34.40
C ASN A 68 -29.86 -11.96 -33.58
N GLN A 69 -29.25 -11.33 -32.58
CA GLN A 69 -29.97 -10.44 -31.65
C GLN A 69 -29.10 -9.22 -31.35
N GLN A 70 -29.54 -8.07 -31.82
CA GLN A 70 -28.94 -6.78 -31.52
C GLN A 70 -29.93 -5.92 -30.72
N GLY A 71 -29.49 -5.41 -29.58
CA GLY A 71 -30.29 -4.61 -28.65
C GLY A 71 -30.64 -3.21 -29.17
N THR A 72 -31.50 -2.51 -28.44
CA THR A 72 -31.86 -1.11 -28.73
C THR A 72 -30.64 -0.20 -28.54
N ASN A 73 -30.47 0.80 -29.43
CA ASN A 73 -29.38 1.78 -29.40
C ASN A 73 -27.95 1.20 -29.37
N SER A 74 -27.75 -0.05 -29.78
CA SER A 74 -26.44 -0.69 -29.79
C SER A 74 -25.71 -0.52 -31.13
N LEU A 75 -24.39 -0.63 -31.12
CA LEU A 75 -23.51 -0.46 -32.28
C LEU A 75 -22.71 -1.75 -32.54
N ALA A 76 -22.82 -2.31 -33.74
CA ALA A 76 -22.02 -3.45 -34.22
C ALA A 76 -21.36 -3.10 -35.55
N ILE A 77 -20.04 -2.94 -35.58
CA ILE A 77 -19.28 -2.58 -36.79
C ILE A 77 -18.12 -3.57 -37.00
N GLY A 78 -18.10 -4.24 -38.13
CA GLY A 78 -17.07 -5.21 -38.50
C GLY A 78 -17.65 -6.59 -38.80
N PRO A 79 -16.93 -7.46 -39.51
CA PRO A 79 -17.44 -8.79 -39.81
C PRO A 79 -17.66 -9.57 -38.52
N GLN A 80 -18.89 -10.09 -38.35
CA GLN A 80 -19.34 -10.85 -37.18
C GLN A 80 -19.24 -10.10 -35.84
N ALA A 81 -19.16 -8.76 -35.83
CA ALA A 81 -19.31 -7.98 -34.60
C ALA A 81 -20.73 -8.17 -34.03
N GLY A 82 -20.88 -8.44 -32.73
CA GLY A 82 -22.19 -8.62 -32.09
C GLY A 82 -23.03 -9.77 -32.67
N TYR A 83 -22.40 -10.82 -33.23
CA TYR A 83 -23.07 -11.82 -34.07
C TYR A 83 -24.22 -12.58 -33.39
N TYR A 84 -23.98 -13.20 -32.22
CA TYR A 84 -24.97 -14.05 -31.56
C TYR A 84 -25.93 -13.27 -30.66
N ALA A 85 -25.42 -12.39 -29.81
CA ALA A 85 -26.24 -11.60 -28.90
C ALA A 85 -25.47 -10.35 -28.41
N GLN A 86 -26.01 -9.18 -28.72
CA GLN A 86 -25.58 -7.88 -28.22
C GLN A 86 -26.77 -7.22 -27.51
N SER A 87 -26.59 -6.82 -26.26
CA SER A 87 -27.65 -6.22 -25.44
C SER A 87 -27.80 -4.71 -25.72
N GLU A 88 -28.75 -4.07 -25.03
CA GLU A 88 -29.03 -2.64 -25.16
C GLU A 88 -27.79 -1.77 -24.91
N THR A 89 -27.67 -0.67 -25.67
CA THR A 89 -26.60 0.35 -25.59
C THR A 89 -25.16 -0.16 -25.70
N ALA A 90 -24.95 -1.43 -26.03
CA ALA A 90 -23.63 -2.02 -26.15
C ALA A 90 -22.92 -1.61 -27.46
N ILE A 91 -21.59 -1.59 -27.44
CA ILE A 91 -20.74 -1.25 -28.58
C ILE A 91 -19.81 -2.42 -28.89
N ALA A 92 -19.83 -2.90 -30.12
CA ALA A 92 -18.95 -3.93 -30.66
C ALA A 92 -18.34 -3.41 -31.98
N MET A 93 -17.02 -3.25 -32.03
CA MET A 93 -16.32 -2.77 -33.22
C MET A 93 -15.07 -3.61 -33.49
N GLY A 94 -14.99 -4.25 -34.65
CA GLY A 94 -13.88 -5.11 -35.06
C GLY A 94 -14.34 -6.50 -35.48
N TYR A 95 -13.44 -7.26 -36.08
CA TYR A 95 -13.69 -8.65 -36.44
C TYR A 95 -13.90 -9.49 -35.18
N TYR A 96 -15.05 -10.16 -35.06
CA TYR A 96 -15.46 -10.92 -33.86
C TYR A 96 -15.54 -10.13 -32.54
N ALA A 97 -15.63 -8.80 -32.57
CA ALA A 97 -15.86 -8.02 -31.35
C ALA A 97 -17.25 -8.33 -30.76
N GLY A 98 -17.36 -8.61 -29.45
CA GLY A 98 -18.65 -8.90 -28.80
C GLY A 98 -19.41 -10.08 -29.41
N TYR A 99 -18.71 -11.08 -29.96
CA TYR A 99 -19.29 -12.13 -30.80
C TYR A 99 -20.39 -12.96 -30.10
N GLN A 100 -20.18 -13.33 -28.83
CA GLN A 100 -21.07 -14.15 -28.02
C GLN A 100 -21.38 -13.46 -26.69
N GLN A 101 -22.66 -13.11 -26.49
CA GLN A 101 -23.22 -12.64 -25.22
C GLN A 101 -22.55 -11.36 -24.67
N GLN A 102 -22.63 -10.28 -25.43
CA GLN A 102 -22.30 -8.95 -24.91
C GLN A 102 -23.50 -8.38 -24.14
N GLN A 103 -23.31 -8.14 -22.84
CA GLN A 103 -24.34 -7.60 -21.95
C GLN A 103 -24.51 -6.07 -22.08
N SER A 104 -25.51 -5.52 -21.40
CA SER A 104 -25.94 -4.13 -21.54
C SER A 104 -24.82 -3.13 -21.20
N CYS A 105 -24.76 -2.03 -21.95
CA CYS A 105 -23.77 -0.96 -21.78
C CYS A 105 -22.29 -1.40 -21.90
N ALA A 106 -22.00 -2.59 -22.42
CA ALA A 106 -20.62 -3.08 -22.57
C ALA A 106 -19.96 -2.52 -23.85
N ILE A 107 -18.63 -2.40 -23.82
CA ILE A 107 -17.81 -1.86 -24.92
C ILE A 107 -16.77 -2.91 -25.32
N ALA A 108 -16.76 -3.32 -26.59
CA ALA A 108 -15.77 -4.21 -27.20
C ALA A 108 -15.22 -3.57 -28.48
N LEU A 109 -13.96 -3.13 -28.46
CA LEU A 109 -13.30 -2.47 -29.58
C LEU A 109 -11.98 -3.20 -29.92
N GLY A 110 -11.92 -3.84 -31.09
CA GLY A 110 -10.74 -4.55 -31.60
C GLY A 110 -11.04 -5.98 -32.03
N TYR A 111 -10.08 -6.58 -32.74
CA TYR A 111 -10.12 -7.99 -33.16
C TYR A 111 -10.34 -8.91 -31.94
N GLN A 112 -11.43 -9.68 -31.92
CA GLN A 112 -11.79 -10.60 -30.83
C GLN A 112 -11.85 -9.95 -29.43
N SER A 113 -12.12 -8.64 -29.34
CA SER A 113 -12.37 -7.97 -28.05
C SER A 113 -13.72 -8.40 -27.47
N GLY A 114 -13.79 -8.72 -26.18
CA GLY A 114 -15.04 -9.13 -25.54
C GLY A 114 -15.74 -10.31 -26.25
N GLU A 115 -14.99 -11.22 -26.87
CA GLU A 115 -15.52 -12.22 -27.81
C GLU A 115 -16.58 -13.14 -27.18
N ILE A 116 -16.35 -13.59 -25.93
CA ILE A 116 -17.19 -14.55 -25.23
C ILE A 116 -17.49 -14.04 -23.81
N ASN A 117 -18.77 -13.89 -23.49
CA ASN A 117 -19.28 -13.57 -22.15
C ASN A 117 -18.72 -12.25 -21.59
N GLN A 118 -18.97 -11.14 -22.29
CA GLN A 118 -18.67 -9.80 -21.75
C GLN A 118 -19.85 -9.31 -20.90
N ASN A 119 -19.65 -9.22 -19.58
CA ASN A 119 -20.70 -8.80 -18.65
C ASN A 119 -21.05 -7.31 -18.75
N ALA A 120 -22.13 -6.92 -18.05
CA ALA A 120 -22.68 -5.58 -18.14
C ALA A 120 -21.67 -4.51 -17.70
N PHE A 121 -21.69 -3.36 -18.38
CA PHE A 121 -20.80 -2.23 -18.12
C PHE A 121 -19.30 -2.53 -18.28
N ALA A 122 -18.92 -3.69 -18.82
CA ALA A 122 -17.51 -4.04 -19.01
C ALA A 122 -16.92 -3.35 -20.25
N ILE A 123 -15.62 -3.03 -20.19
CA ILE A 123 -14.88 -2.36 -21.26
C ILE A 123 -13.74 -3.28 -21.72
N ALA A 124 -13.70 -3.61 -23.00
CA ALA A 124 -12.64 -4.35 -23.67
C ALA A 124 -12.15 -3.57 -24.89
N ILE A 125 -10.92 -3.04 -24.85
CA ILE A 125 -10.34 -2.24 -25.94
C ILE A 125 -8.96 -2.78 -26.28
N GLY A 126 -8.80 -3.28 -27.50
CA GLY A 126 -7.56 -3.85 -28.03
C GLY A 126 -7.74 -5.29 -28.51
N PRO A 127 -6.82 -5.81 -29.33
CA PRO A 127 -6.89 -7.17 -29.84
C PRO A 127 -6.95 -8.20 -28.69
N GLN A 128 -7.98 -9.04 -28.67
CA GLN A 128 -8.19 -10.09 -27.66
C GLN A 128 -8.23 -9.56 -26.21
N SER A 129 -8.56 -8.29 -26.01
CA SER A 129 -8.84 -7.73 -24.68
C SER A 129 -10.17 -8.29 -24.14
N GLY A 130 -10.21 -8.66 -22.87
CA GLY A 130 -11.43 -9.20 -22.25
C GLY A 130 -12.05 -10.38 -23.01
N GLN A 131 -11.23 -11.18 -23.72
CA GLN A 131 -11.70 -12.11 -24.75
C GLN A 131 -12.68 -13.15 -24.20
N ILE A 132 -12.45 -13.65 -22.98
CA ILE A 132 -13.20 -14.77 -22.41
C ILE A 132 -13.60 -14.46 -20.96
N ASN A 133 -14.89 -14.33 -20.66
CA ASN A 133 -15.42 -14.15 -19.30
C ASN A 133 -14.92 -12.87 -18.62
N GLN A 134 -15.34 -11.72 -19.14
CA GLN A 134 -15.08 -10.43 -18.50
C GLN A 134 -16.07 -10.17 -17.37
N GLY A 135 -15.61 -9.79 -16.18
CA GLY A 135 -16.47 -9.47 -15.03
C GLY A 135 -17.41 -8.28 -15.26
N THR A 136 -18.43 -8.13 -14.41
CA THR A 136 -19.28 -6.92 -14.46
C THR A 136 -18.47 -5.71 -14.00
N ASN A 137 -18.65 -4.56 -14.66
CA ASN A 137 -17.90 -3.31 -14.39
C ASN A 137 -16.37 -3.43 -14.51
N SER A 138 -15.85 -4.41 -15.26
CA SER A 138 -14.41 -4.59 -15.42
C SER A 138 -13.85 -3.80 -16.61
N ILE A 139 -12.55 -3.50 -16.58
CA ILE A 139 -11.83 -2.76 -17.62
C ILE A 139 -10.66 -3.60 -18.12
N ALA A 140 -10.60 -3.85 -19.42
CA ALA A 140 -9.51 -4.53 -20.13
C ALA A 140 -9.07 -3.67 -21.32
N ILE A 141 -7.89 -3.06 -21.25
CA ILE A 141 -7.38 -2.16 -22.30
C ILE A 141 -5.95 -2.54 -22.66
N GLY A 142 -5.72 -2.93 -23.90
CA GLY A 142 -4.44 -3.41 -24.41
C GLY A 142 -4.58 -4.79 -25.05
N GLN A 143 -3.60 -5.18 -25.87
CA GLN A 143 -3.61 -6.50 -26.46
C GLN A 143 -3.52 -7.58 -25.36
N GLN A 144 -4.49 -8.50 -25.38
CA GLN A 144 -4.60 -9.61 -24.43
C GLN A 144 -4.64 -9.18 -22.94
N ALA A 145 -5.04 -7.94 -22.67
CA ALA A 145 -5.37 -7.48 -21.33
C ALA A 145 -6.64 -8.20 -20.85
N GLY A 146 -6.62 -8.80 -19.66
CA GLY A 146 -7.76 -9.57 -19.13
C GLY A 146 -8.29 -10.63 -20.10
N GLN A 147 -7.41 -11.26 -20.90
CA GLN A 147 -7.80 -12.15 -22.01
C GLN A 147 -8.63 -13.36 -21.52
N GLY A 148 -8.19 -13.99 -20.43
CA GLY A 148 -8.90 -15.04 -19.73
C GLY A 148 -9.87 -14.45 -18.72
N ILE A 149 -9.96 -15.07 -17.55
CA ILE A 149 -11.00 -14.73 -16.56
C ILE A 149 -10.62 -13.42 -15.84
N GLN A 150 -11.49 -12.41 -15.98
CA GLN A 150 -11.40 -11.16 -15.23
C GLN A 150 -12.49 -11.11 -14.16
N GLY A 151 -12.10 -10.90 -12.90
CA GLY A 151 -13.02 -10.74 -11.78
C GLY A 151 -13.92 -9.50 -11.88
N TYR A 152 -14.92 -9.44 -11.02
CA TYR A 152 -15.80 -8.28 -10.91
C TYR A 152 -15.00 -7.04 -10.52
N TYR A 153 -15.31 -5.89 -11.13
CA TYR A 153 -14.62 -4.62 -10.89
C TYR A 153 -13.09 -4.65 -11.15
N GLY A 154 -12.60 -5.67 -11.86
CA GLY A 154 -11.17 -5.80 -12.18
C GLY A 154 -10.70 -4.77 -13.21
N ILE A 155 -9.46 -4.30 -13.07
CA ILE A 155 -8.81 -3.36 -13.99
C ILE A 155 -7.56 -4.03 -14.57
N ALA A 156 -7.48 -4.17 -15.89
CA ALA A 156 -6.35 -4.69 -16.63
C ALA A 156 -6.00 -3.73 -17.77
N ILE A 157 -4.90 -2.99 -17.64
CA ILE A 157 -4.49 -1.98 -18.63
C ILE A 157 -3.03 -2.20 -19.01
N GLY A 158 -2.77 -2.61 -20.24
CA GLY A 158 -1.44 -2.88 -20.78
C GLY A 158 -1.39 -4.20 -21.57
N TYR A 159 -0.33 -4.38 -22.33
CA TYR A 159 -0.06 -5.63 -23.05
C TYR A 159 0.10 -6.77 -22.03
N TYR A 160 -0.73 -7.81 -22.13
CA TYR A 160 -0.80 -8.95 -21.18
C TYR A 160 -1.10 -8.60 -19.70
N ALA A 161 -1.62 -7.41 -19.39
CA ALA A 161 -2.02 -7.09 -18.02
C ALA A 161 -3.17 -8.02 -17.56
N GLY A 162 -3.06 -8.65 -16.39
CA GLY A 162 -4.11 -9.51 -15.85
C GLY A 162 -4.52 -10.69 -16.75
N GLN A 163 -3.62 -11.20 -17.60
CA GLN A 163 -3.96 -12.05 -18.74
C GLN A 163 -4.83 -13.29 -18.43
N THR A 164 -4.49 -14.13 -17.44
CA THR A 164 -5.11 -15.46 -17.32
C THR A 164 -6.15 -15.61 -16.21
N LEU A 165 -5.90 -15.02 -15.05
CA LEU A 165 -6.80 -15.04 -13.89
C LEU A 165 -6.57 -13.80 -13.04
N GLN A 166 -7.51 -12.86 -13.09
CA GLN A 166 -7.55 -11.68 -12.23
C GLN A 166 -8.71 -11.84 -11.23
N GLY A 167 -8.43 -11.74 -9.93
CA GLY A 167 -9.42 -11.77 -8.87
C GLY A 167 -10.33 -10.54 -8.85
N ASP A 168 -11.37 -10.59 -8.02
CA ASP A 168 -12.31 -9.48 -7.86
C ASP A 168 -11.61 -8.24 -7.27
N ASN A 169 -11.99 -7.06 -7.75
CA ASN A 169 -11.40 -5.75 -7.40
C ASN A 169 -9.88 -5.63 -7.61
N ALA A 170 -9.27 -6.55 -8.36
CA ALA A 170 -7.83 -6.52 -8.60
C ALA A 170 -7.47 -5.51 -9.69
N ILE A 171 -6.31 -4.85 -9.54
CA ILE A 171 -5.80 -3.82 -10.43
C ILE A 171 -4.47 -4.29 -11.01
N SER A 172 -4.36 -4.27 -12.34
CA SER A 172 -3.19 -4.64 -13.11
C SER A 172 -2.95 -3.58 -14.17
N ILE A 173 -1.92 -2.75 -14.01
CA ILE A 173 -1.61 -1.66 -14.94
C ILE A 173 -0.13 -1.71 -15.33
N GLY A 174 0.16 -1.95 -16.60
CA GLY A 174 1.51 -2.04 -17.14
C GLY A 174 1.73 -3.33 -17.95
N TYR A 175 2.80 -3.34 -18.74
CA TYR A 175 3.22 -4.50 -19.52
C TYR A 175 3.44 -5.72 -18.61
N GLU A 176 2.71 -6.79 -18.86
CA GLU A 176 2.77 -8.06 -18.11
C GLU A 176 2.60 -7.90 -16.58
N SER A 177 2.00 -6.80 -16.12
CA SER A 177 1.58 -6.67 -14.72
C SER A 177 0.52 -7.72 -14.38
N GLY A 178 0.51 -8.24 -13.15
CA GLY A 178 -0.54 -9.13 -12.65
C GLY A 178 -0.85 -10.34 -13.54
N ARG A 179 0.07 -10.75 -14.41
CA ARG A 179 -0.22 -11.56 -15.61
C ARG A 179 -0.91 -12.88 -15.28
N GLN A 180 -0.47 -13.54 -14.22
CA GLN A 180 -0.95 -14.86 -13.84
C GLN A 180 -1.30 -14.93 -12.36
N TYR A 181 -2.52 -15.38 -12.08
CA TYR A 181 -3.02 -15.66 -10.72
C TYR A 181 -2.95 -14.46 -9.77
N GLN A 182 -3.46 -13.31 -10.22
CA GLN A 182 -3.63 -12.14 -9.38
C GLN A 182 -4.85 -12.36 -8.48
N LYS A 183 -4.68 -12.29 -7.14
CA LYS A 183 -5.75 -12.57 -6.18
C LYS A 183 -6.67 -11.37 -5.93
N THR A 184 -7.77 -11.60 -5.21
CA THR A 184 -8.75 -10.57 -4.83
C THR A 184 -8.10 -9.38 -4.11
N ASN A 185 -8.59 -8.17 -4.41
CA ASN A 185 -8.14 -6.88 -3.85
C ASN A 185 -6.63 -6.59 -4.02
N SER A 186 -5.95 -7.25 -4.95
CA SER A 186 -4.52 -7.04 -5.16
C SER A 186 -4.23 -5.98 -6.24
N ILE A 187 -3.13 -5.26 -6.08
CA ILE A 187 -2.73 -4.16 -6.96
C ILE A 187 -1.35 -4.47 -7.52
N ALA A 188 -1.21 -4.46 -8.84
CA ALA A 188 0.03 -4.62 -9.59
C ALA A 188 0.16 -3.48 -10.60
N ILE A 189 1.11 -2.56 -10.39
CA ILE A 189 1.30 -1.40 -11.27
C ILE A 189 2.78 -1.31 -11.67
N GLY A 190 3.09 -1.48 -12.95
CA GLY A 190 4.45 -1.42 -13.49
C GLY A 190 4.79 -2.60 -14.39
N TYR A 191 5.93 -2.51 -15.07
CA TYR A 191 6.44 -3.62 -15.89
C TYR A 191 6.74 -4.83 -15.00
N ASN A 192 6.06 -5.96 -15.28
CA ASN A 192 6.20 -7.22 -14.54
C ASN A 192 5.95 -7.12 -13.01
N ALA A 193 5.20 -6.11 -12.55
CA ALA A 193 4.77 -6.04 -11.16
C ALA A 193 3.73 -7.14 -10.89
N GLY A 194 3.85 -7.87 -9.78
CA GLY A 194 2.91 -8.95 -9.43
C GLY A 194 2.76 -10.03 -10.50
N TYR A 195 3.78 -10.26 -11.33
CA TYR A 195 3.70 -11.05 -12.57
C TYR A 195 3.12 -12.46 -12.38
N TYR A 196 3.51 -13.16 -11.31
CA TYR A 196 3.05 -14.51 -11.02
C TYR A 196 2.66 -14.68 -9.54
N ALA A 197 1.42 -15.12 -9.31
CA ALA A 197 0.89 -15.53 -8.01
C ALA A 197 0.97 -14.44 -6.93
N GLN A 198 0.39 -13.28 -7.22
CA GLN A 198 0.29 -12.18 -6.25
C GLN A 198 -0.68 -12.55 -5.10
N GLY A 199 -0.29 -12.20 -3.87
CA GLY A 199 -1.07 -12.44 -2.66
C GLY A 199 -2.42 -11.71 -2.63
N GLU A 200 -3.32 -12.16 -1.77
CA GLU A 200 -4.57 -11.44 -1.50
C GLU A 200 -4.27 -10.16 -0.71
N ASN A 201 -5.01 -9.07 -0.99
CA ASN A 201 -4.84 -7.78 -0.32
C ASN A 201 -3.38 -7.27 -0.36
N SER A 202 -2.64 -7.56 -1.44
CA SER A 202 -1.25 -7.12 -1.59
C SER A 202 -1.09 -6.05 -2.67
N ILE A 203 -0.09 -5.19 -2.50
CA ILE A 203 0.24 -4.08 -3.40
C ILE A 203 1.66 -4.27 -3.93
N ALA A 204 1.85 -4.28 -5.24
CA ALA A 204 3.14 -4.26 -5.92
C ALA A 204 3.15 -3.08 -6.92
N ILE A 205 4.01 -2.11 -6.67
CA ILE A 205 4.15 -0.92 -7.53
C ILE A 205 5.61 -0.74 -7.91
N GLY A 206 5.85 -0.64 -9.22
CA GLY A 206 7.15 -0.38 -9.81
C GLY A 206 7.71 -1.56 -10.60
N TYR A 207 8.89 -1.36 -11.20
CA TYR A 207 9.55 -2.34 -12.04
C TYR A 207 9.85 -3.61 -11.25
N LEU A 208 9.36 -4.78 -11.68
CA LEU A 208 9.60 -6.08 -11.03
C LEU A 208 9.24 -6.14 -9.53
N ALA A 209 8.30 -5.30 -9.05
CA ALA A 209 7.79 -5.36 -7.68
C ALA A 209 6.95 -6.63 -7.48
N GLY A 210 7.25 -7.44 -6.46
CA GLY A 210 6.50 -8.67 -6.15
C GLY A 210 6.37 -9.60 -7.35
N GLN A 211 7.39 -9.66 -8.21
CA GLN A 211 7.36 -10.36 -9.50
C GLN A 211 6.85 -11.80 -9.37
N THR A 212 7.27 -12.50 -8.32
CA THR A 212 6.85 -13.88 -8.08
C THR A 212 6.46 -14.10 -6.63
N ASN A 213 5.33 -14.78 -6.41
CA ASN A 213 4.89 -15.28 -5.10
C ASN A 213 4.84 -14.21 -3.99
N GLN A 214 4.43 -12.98 -4.30
CA GLN A 214 4.25 -11.93 -3.30
C GLN A 214 3.31 -12.43 -2.18
N ALA A 215 3.76 -12.36 -0.93
CA ALA A 215 2.93 -12.76 0.20
C ALA A 215 1.66 -11.89 0.32
N GLY A 216 0.56 -12.48 0.78
CA GLY A 216 -0.66 -11.72 1.08
C GLY A 216 -0.42 -10.66 2.16
N TYR A 217 -1.29 -9.65 2.22
CA TYR A 217 -1.19 -8.56 3.20
C TYR A 217 0.19 -7.86 3.19
N SER A 218 0.73 -7.62 2.00
CA SER A 218 2.04 -6.97 1.84
C SER A 218 2.00 -5.80 0.87
N ILE A 219 2.94 -4.87 1.05
CA ILE A 219 3.15 -3.72 0.18
C ILE A 219 4.59 -3.79 -0.33
N ILE A 220 4.78 -3.77 -1.64
CA ILE A 220 6.07 -3.67 -2.30
C ILE A 220 6.08 -2.41 -3.18
N LEU A 221 7.00 -1.50 -2.89
CA LEU A 221 7.32 -0.34 -3.74
C LEU A 221 8.75 -0.49 -4.26
N ASN A 222 8.92 -0.65 -5.57
CA ASN A 222 10.23 -0.90 -6.18
C ASN A 222 10.56 0.12 -7.27
N ALA A 223 11.52 0.99 -6.99
CA ALA A 223 12.12 1.92 -7.95
C ALA A 223 13.59 1.56 -8.26
N THR A 224 14.00 0.30 -8.02
CA THR A 224 15.32 -0.23 -8.41
C THR A 224 15.28 -0.88 -9.79
N ASN A 225 16.45 -1.24 -10.32
CA ASN A 225 16.58 -1.97 -11.60
C ASN A 225 16.61 -3.51 -11.41
N THR A 226 16.26 -4.00 -10.22
CA THR A 226 16.24 -5.43 -9.87
C THR A 226 14.89 -5.81 -9.31
N TYR A 227 14.54 -7.10 -9.29
CA TYR A 227 13.30 -7.54 -8.65
C TYR A 227 13.35 -7.32 -7.13
N LEU A 228 12.17 -7.10 -6.54
CA LEU A 228 11.98 -7.03 -5.09
C LEU A 228 10.79 -7.94 -4.75
N ASN A 229 11.07 -9.07 -4.10
CA ASN A 229 10.06 -10.03 -3.64
C ASN A 229 10.09 -10.13 -2.11
N ASN A 230 9.05 -10.73 -1.53
CA ASN A 230 8.93 -10.96 -0.10
C ASN A 230 8.34 -12.34 0.21
N ASP A 231 8.83 -12.96 1.29
CA ASP A 231 8.32 -14.25 1.76
C ASP A 231 7.24 -14.14 2.84
N ALA A 232 7.05 -12.94 3.41
CA ALA A 232 6.12 -12.67 4.51
C ALA A 232 5.36 -11.37 4.34
N SER A 233 4.22 -11.25 5.01
CA SER A 233 3.44 -10.00 5.09
C SER A 233 4.29 -8.86 5.65
N GLY A 234 4.08 -7.64 5.15
CA GLY A 234 4.89 -6.48 5.55
C GLY A 234 4.98 -5.39 4.47
N CYS A 235 5.74 -4.34 4.76
CA CYS A 235 6.01 -3.24 3.83
C CYS A 235 7.48 -3.29 3.39
N PHE A 236 7.72 -3.38 2.09
CA PHE A 236 9.02 -3.50 1.46
C PHE A 236 9.17 -2.35 0.47
N VAL A 237 10.16 -1.50 0.70
CA VAL A 237 10.40 -0.32 -0.14
C VAL A 237 11.86 -0.32 -0.54
N ALA A 238 12.13 -0.26 -1.85
CA ALA A 238 13.48 -0.09 -2.36
C ALA A 238 13.52 0.91 -3.53
N PRO A 239 14.47 1.86 -3.54
CA PRO A 239 15.42 2.15 -2.48
C PRO A 239 14.82 3.00 -1.35
N ILE A 240 15.44 2.97 -0.17
CA ILE A 240 15.34 4.05 0.84
C ILE A 240 16.72 4.71 0.90
N ARG A 241 16.80 6.03 0.72
CA ARG A 241 18.07 6.74 0.71
C ARG A 241 18.69 6.78 2.11
N ILE A 242 20.00 6.56 2.17
CA ILE A 242 20.78 6.70 3.41
C ILE A 242 21.27 8.15 3.54
N GLN A 243 20.99 8.77 4.69
CA GLN A 243 21.48 10.09 5.08
C GLN A 243 22.41 9.96 6.29
N SER A 244 23.48 10.76 6.35
CA SER A 244 24.33 10.84 7.53
C SER A 244 23.53 11.33 8.74
N GLY A 245 23.51 10.55 9.82
CA GLY A 245 22.84 10.92 11.07
C GLY A 245 23.59 10.43 12.31
N ASP A 246 23.14 10.88 13.48
CA ASP A 246 23.78 10.57 14.77
C ASP A 246 23.44 9.16 15.28
N VAL A 247 22.31 8.60 14.83
CA VAL A 247 21.83 7.25 15.18
C VAL A 247 21.70 6.44 13.90
N GLY A 248 22.22 5.21 13.85
CA GLY A 248 22.07 4.34 12.68
C GLY A 248 20.72 3.62 12.63
N ASN A 249 20.25 3.31 11.41
CA ASN A 249 19.07 2.49 11.13
C ASN A 249 17.74 3.04 11.68
N VAL A 250 17.58 4.36 11.72
CA VAL A 250 16.31 5.01 12.08
C VAL A 250 15.66 5.54 10.81
N LEU A 251 14.36 5.29 10.65
CA LEU A 251 13.56 5.95 9.62
C LEU A 251 13.33 7.40 10.04
N MET A 252 13.79 8.33 9.21
CA MET A 252 13.63 9.76 9.39
C MET A 252 12.63 10.30 8.37
N TYR A 253 11.85 11.29 8.79
CA TYR A 253 10.96 12.05 7.92
C TYR A 253 11.39 13.51 7.89
N ASN A 254 11.70 14.03 6.70
CA ASN A 254 11.98 15.45 6.50
C ASN A 254 10.67 16.18 6.16
N PRO A 255 10.13 17.06 7.02
CA PRO A 255 8.84 17.73 6.77
C PRO A 255 8.90 18.80 5.67
N VAL A 256 10.07 19.23 5.23
CA VAL A 256 10.23 20.21 4.14
C VAL A 256 10.25 19.50 2.79
N THR A 257 11.01 18.42 2.65
CA THR A 257 11.10 17.65 1.39
C THR A 257 10.08 16.52 1.31
N CYS A 258 9.36 16.24 2.40
CA CYS A 258 8.48 15.09 2.58
C CYS A 258 9.17 13.73 2.37
N GLU A 259 10.49 13.67 2.52
CA GLU A 259 11.28 12.48 2.24
C GLU A 259 11.36 11.55 3.45
N ILE A 260 11.15 10.24 3.21
CA ILE A 260 11.53 9.17 4.13
C ILE A 260 12.95 8.73 3.77
N ALA A 261 13.87 8.82 4.73
CA ALA A 261 15.24 8.37 4.59
C ALA A 261 15.64 7.48 5.77
N MET A 262 16.71 6.72 5.61
CA MET A 262 17.33 5.99 6.71
C MET A 262 18.58 6.73 7.17
N SER A 263 18.78 6.87 8.47
CA SER A 263 20.04 7.39 9.00
C SER A 263 21.13 6.31 8.97
N SER A 264 22.34 6.65 8.54
CA SER A 264 23.54 5.86 8.85
C SER A 264 24.16 6.36 10.14
N ALA A 265 24.65 5.44 10.97
CA ALA A 265 25.50 5.82 12.10
C ALA A 265 26.76 6.46 11.51
N GLY A 266 27.02 7.73 11.82
CA GLY A 266 28.32 8.33 11.55
C GLY A 266 29.43 7.48 12.19
N ASN A 267 30.59 7.39 11.53
CA ASN A 267 31.79 6.70 12.04
C ASN A 267 32.42 7.37 13.28
N GLN A 268 31.70 8.27 13.94
CA GLN A 268 32.15 8.90 15.16
C GLN A 268 31.68 8.06 16.35
N PRO A 269 32.50 7.88 17.40
CA PRO A 269 32.00 7.41 18.68
C PRO A 269 31.02 8.48 19.17
N ALA A 270 29.75 8.36 18.77
CA ALA A 270 28.69 9.19 19.31
C ALA A 270 28.81 9.07 20.83
N SER A 271 28.68 10.15 21.58
CA SER A 271 28.56 10.11 23.04
C SER A 271 27.08 10.00 23.38
N LYS A 272 26.70 9.20 24.39
CA LYS A 272 25.31 9.06 24.78
C LYS A 272 24.92 10.38 25.42
N THR A 273 24.23 11.21 24.67
CA THR A 273 23.95 12.59 25.05
C THR A 273 22.47 12.88 25.02
N PHE A 274 22.06 13.87 25.81
CA PHE A 274 20.77 14.53 25.67
C PHE A 274 21.01 16.03 25.52
N VAL A 275 20.18 16.65 24.69
CA VAL A 275 20.30 18.06 24.31
C VAL A 275 19.11 18.81 24.90
N ILE A 276 19.37 19.94 25.54
CA ILE A 276 18.34 20.86 26.04
C ILE A 276 18.62 22.28 25.53
N GLU A 277 17.58 23.11 25.49
CA GLU A 277 17.70 24.54 25.18
C GLU A 277 18.63 25.25 26.17
N HIS A 278 19.46 26.16 25.67
CA HIS A 278 20.33 26.94 26.54
C HIS A 278 19.53 28.07 27.22
N PRO A 279 19.42 28.09 28.56
CA PRO A 279 18.48 28.96 29.28
C PRO A 279 18.82 30.46 29.23
N LEU A 280 20.00 30.82 28.71
CA LEU A 280 20.51 32.19 28.64
C LEU A 280 20.88 32.64 27.21
N ASP A 281 20.83 31.76 26.21
CA ASP A 281 21.29 32.05 24.84
C ASP A 281 20.48 31.22 23.85
N GLU A 282 19.49 31.85 23.22
CA GLU A 282 18.57 31.19 22.28
C GLU A 282 19.25 30.61 21.03
N ASN A 283 20.50 30.98 20.75
CA ASN A 283 21.26 30.48 19.61
C ASN A 283 22.12 29.26 19.95
N LYS A 284 22.01 28.71 21.17
CA LYS A 284 22.84 27.59 21.63
C LYS A 284 22.00 26.48 22.26
N TYR A 285 22.59 25.29 22.24
CA TYR A 285 22.13 24.15 23.02
C TYR A 285 23.11 23.81 24.14
N LEU A 286 22.60 23.21 25.21
CA LEU A 286 23.40 22.48 26.18
C LEU A 286 23.37 20.98 25.85
N VAL A 287 24.54 20.40 25.64
CA VAL A 287 24.71 18.97 25.40
C VAL A 287 25.30 18.33 26.66
N HIS A 288 24.56 17.39 27.24
CA HIS A 288 25.00 16.65 28.42
C HIS A 288 25.26 15.19 28.06
N ALA A 289 26.29 14.59 28.64
CA ALA A 289 26.56 13.16 28.50
C ALA A 289 25.89 12.36 29.62
N CYS A 290 25.45 11.14 29.28
CA CYS A 290 25.06 10.15 30.28
C CYS A 290 26.32 9.59 30.95
N LEU A 291 26.23 9.35 32.26
CA LEU A 291 27.24 8.59 32.99
C LEU A 291 27.09 7.10 32.66
N GLU A 292 28.20 6.42 32.45
CA GLU A 292 28.26 4.98 32.20
C GLU A 292 28.78 4.26 33.44
N GLY A 293 28.09 3.18 33.83
CA GLY A 293 28.47 2.36 34.97
C GLY A 293 27.98 0.92 34.78
N PRO A 294 28.52 -0.04 35.56
CA PRO A 294 28.17 -1.46 35.46
C PRO A 294 26.77 -1.81 36.02
N GLU A 295 25.94 -0.81 36.28
CA GLU A 295 24.63 -0.96 36.90
C GLU A 295 23.69 0.19 36.53
N SER A 296 22.39 -0.04 36.72
CA SER A 296 21.40 1.05 36.67
C SER A 296 21.41 1.81 38.00
N GLY A 297 22.30 2.78 38.14
CA GLY A 297 22.45 3.60 39.34
C GLY A 297 21.45 4.77 39.41
N VAL A 298 21.10 5.16 40.64
CA VAL A 298 20.41 6.42 40.94
C VAL A 298 21.18 7.17 42.02
N TYR A 299 21.00 8.49 42.08
CA TYR A 299 21.52 9.31 43.17
C TYR A 299 20.46 10.28 43.67
N TYR A 300 20.43 10.45 44.98
CA TYR A 300 19.63 11.45 45.69
C TYR A 300 20.60 12.38 46.40
N ARG A 301 20.31 13.68 46.45
CA ARG A 301 21.21 14.62 47.13
C ARG A 301 20.42 15.72 47.82
N GLY A 302 20.98 16.24 48.89
CA GLY A 302 20.37 17.33 49.62
C GLY A 302 21.32 17.98 50.61
N LYS A 303 20.74 18.83 51.46
CA LYS A 303 21.43 19.56 52.53
C LYS A 303 20.75 19.22 53.86
N GLY A 304 21.55 18.96 54.89
CA GLY A 304 21.09 18.69 56.26
C GLY A 304 21.70 19.66 57.27
N LYS A 305 21.18 19.65 58.50
CA LYS A 305 21.68 20.48 59.61
C LYS A 305 21.49 19.79 60.96
N ILE A 306 22.56 19.71 61.75
CA ILE A 306 22.53 19.29 63.15
C ILE A 306 22.33 20.52 64.04
N THR A 307 21.46 20.42 65.04
CA THR A 307 21.11 21.54 65.95
C THR A 307 21.21 21.21 67.45
N ASN A 308 21.37 19.93 67.79
CA ASN A 308 21.44 19.40 69.15
C ASN A 308 22.84 18.90 69.56
N ASN A 309 23.88 19.10 68.73
CA ASN A 309 25.22 18.54 68.89
C ASN A 309 25.28 17.00 69.00
N GLU A 310 24.26 16.30 68.51
CA GLU A 310 24.24 14.83 68.51
C GLU A 310 24.04 14.30 67.10
N PHE A 311 22.84 14.46 66.53
CA PHE A 311 22.51 13.96 65.20
C PHE A 311 21.28 14.64 64.60
N THR A 312 21.09 14.46 63.29
CA THR A 312 19.83 14.72 62.59
C THR A 312 19.47 13.55 61.68
N THR A 313 18.18 13.25 61.57
CA THR A 313 17.66 12.26 60.61
C THR A 313 17.37 12.92 59.27
N ILE A 314 17.81 12.29 58.18
CA ILE A 314 17.48 12.67 56.81
C ILE A 314 16.45 11.67 56.27
N LEU A 315 15.30 12.18 55.83
CA LEU A 315 14.28 11.38 55.16
C LEU A 315 14.52 11.38 53.66
N LEU A 316 14.56 10.20 53.05
CA LEU A 316 14.56 10.04 51.61
C LEU A 316 13.12 10.11 51.07
N PRO A 317 12.91 10.33 49.74
CA PRO A 317 11.60 10.15 49.13
C PRO A 317 11.06 8.74 49.39
N ASP A 318 9.77 8.60 49.70
CA ASP A 318 9.12 7.34 50.16
C ASP A 318 9.25 6.14 49.21
N TYR A 319 9.56 6.39 47.94
CA TYR A 319 9.76 5.36 46.93
C TYR A 319 11.18 4.77 46.87
N VAL A 320 12.18 5.37 47.54
CA VAL A 320 13.58 5.00 47.35
C VAL A 320 13.86 3.56 47.76
N GLU A 321 13.42 3.13 48.94
CA GLU A 321 13.61 1.74 49.40
C GLU A 321 12.87 0.70 48.54
N LYS A 322 11.78 1.09 47.88
CA LYS A 322 11.06 0.18 46.96
C LYS A 322 11.72 0.08 45.59
N LEU A 323 12.47 1.11 45.21
CA LEU A 323 13.06 1.25 43.88
C LEU A 323 14.51 0.74 43.82
N THR A 324 15.21 0.73 44.96
CA THR A 324 16.67 0.57 44.98
C THR A 324 17.17 -0.34 46.10
N THR A 325 18.33 -0.94 45.86
CA THR A 325 19.11 -1.73 46.81
C THR A 325 20.53 -1.15 46.92
N GLU A 326 21.33 -1.67 47.86
CA GLU A 326 22.76 -1.31 48.00
C GLU A 326 22.98 0.20 48.19
N LEU A 327 22.21 0.82 49.09
CA LEU A 327 22.28 2.25 49.36
C LEU A 327 23.58 2.62 50.11
N THR A 328 24.28 3.63 49.63
CA THR A 328 25.47 4.20 50.29
C THR A 328 25.31 5.70 50.46
N VAL A 329 25.85 6.25 51.55
CA VAL A 329 25.76 7.67 51.89
C VAL A 329 27.14 8.31 51.84
N GLN A 330 27.26 9.43 51.13
CA GLN A 330 28.43 10.29 51.15
C GLN A 330 28.07 11.64 51.78
N LEU A 331 28.83 12.05 52.78
CA LEU A 331 28.65 13.33 53.49
C LEU A 331 29.74 14.32 53.11
N THR A 332 29.35 15.59 52.99
CA THR A 332 30.26 16.73 52.79
C THR A 332 30.03 17.75 53.89
N SER A 333 30.98 17.86 54.81
CA SER A 333 30.95 18.84 55.91
C SER A 333 31.03 20.27 55.40
N ILE A 334 30.17 21.16 55.90
CA ILE A 334 30.28 22.61 55.66
C ILE A 334 30.95 23.26 56.87
N TYR A 335 32.02 24.02 56.63
CA TYR A 335 32.69 24.77 57.68
C TYR A 335 31.82 25.96 58.12
N SER A 336 31.64 26.12 59.44
CA SER A 336 30.98 27.27 60.04
C SER A 336 31.99 28.10 60.84
N LYS A 337 32.09 29.39 60.53
CA LYS A 337 32.93 30.34 61.28
C LYS A 337 32.45 30.48 62.73
N GLU A 338 31.15 30.38 62.97
CA GLU A 338 30.55 30.48 64.31
C GLU A 338 30.94 29.29 65.20
N ARG A 339 31.05 28.10 64.60
CA ARG A 339 31.53 26.90 65.32
C ARG A 339 33.03 26.98 65.62
N GLY A 340 33.82 27.56 64.72
CA GLY A 340 35.27 27.75 64.91
C GLY A 340 36.11 26.45 64.85
N SER A 341 35.49 25.26 64.89
CA SER A 341 36.14 23.95 64.80
C SER A 341 35.76 23.18 63.51
N LYS A 342 36.56 22.16 63.18
CA LYS A 342 36.21 21.16 62.16
C LYS A 342 35.08 20.28 62.68
N ASN A 343 34.10 19.96 61.84
CA ASN A 343 33.10 18.93 62.18
C ASN A 343 33.58 17.58 61.67
N ILE A 344 33.46 16.55 62.50
CA ILE A 344 33.56 15.17 62.05
C ILE A 344 32.13 14.68 61.92
N LEU A 345 31.76 14.22 60.74
CA LEU A 345 30.43 13.69 60.47
C LEU A 345 30.50 12.18 60.27
N GLU A 346 29.57 11.47 60.90
CA GLU A 346 29.36 10.05 60.72
C GLU A 346 27.90 9.83 60.26
N THR A 347 27.64 8.74 59.54
CA THR A 347 26.30 8.40 59.04
C THR A 347 25.93 7.00 59.48
N SER A 348 24.65 6.77 59.79
CA SER A 348 24.11 5.42 59.81
C SER A 348 23.96 4.87 58.39
N ASP A 349 23.72 3.56 58.29
CA ASP A 349 23.13 2.96 57.09
C ASP A 349 21.74 3.52 56.83
N VAL A 350 21.30 3.46 55.57
CA VAL A 350 19.93 3.81 55.20
C VAL A 350 18.98 2.67 55.61
N ASN A 351 18.04 2.97 56.49
CA ASN A 351 17.00 2.04 56.96
C ASN A 351 15.67 2.78 57.14
N ASN A 352 14.56 2.10 56.84
CA ASN A 352 13.21 2.67 56.89
C ASN A 352 13.11 4.02 56.16
N ASN A 353 13.79 4.10 55.01
CA ASN A 353 13.80 5.20 54.06
C ASN A 353 14.39 6.49 54.64
N SER A 354 15.35 6.32 55.57
CA SER A 354 16.01 7.39 56.29
C SER A 354 17.42 6.99 56.72
N PHE A 355 18.24 7.97 57.08
CA PHE A 355 19.54 7.75 57.73
C PHE A 355 19.84 8.90 58.70
N ASP A 356 20.60 8.60 59.75
CA ASP A 356 21.05 9.58 60.73
C ASP A 356 22.45 10.09 60.40
N VAL A 357 22.67 11.39 60.60
CA VAL A 357 23.98 12.03 60.49
C VAL A 357 24.38 12.59 61.85
N TYR A 358 25.49 12.09 62.38
CA TYR A 358 26.02 12.40 63.71
C TYR A 358 27.13 13.46 63.61
N GLY A 359 27.23 14.34 64.61
CA GLY A 359 28.27 15.36 64.71
C GLY A 359 27.87 16.59 65.51
N GLU A 360 28.74 17.61 65.52
CA GLU A 360 28.44 18.90 66.15
C GLU A 360 27.49 19.74 65.29
N ASN A 361 26.91 20.79 65.91
CA ASN A 361 26.05 21.73 65.23
C ASN A 361 26.67 22.28 63.94
N GLY A 362 25.89 22.25 62.86
CA GLY A 362 26.35 22.70 61.55
C GLY A 362 25.57 22.12 60.41
N GLU A 363 25.77 22.72 59.24
CA GLU A 363 25.19 22.24 57.99
C GLU A 363 26.13 21.28 57.25
N PHE A 364 25.56 20.44 56.41
CA PHE A 364 26.30 19.51 55.55
C PHE A 364 25.51 19.22 54.27
N TYR A 365 26.20 18.78 53.22
CA TYR A 365 25.56 18.16 52.06
C TYR A 365 25.65 16.64 52.17
N TRP A 366 24.69 15.97 51.55
CA TRP A 366 24.66 14.52 51.47
C TRP A 366 24.32 14.08 50.05
N ILE A 367 24.86 12.94 49.65
CA ILE A 367 24.49 12.20 48.44
C ILE A 367 24.25 10.76 48.86
N VAL A 368 23.12 10.20 48.44
CA VAL A 368 22.82 8.77 48.55
C VAL A 368 22.88 8.16 47.16
N TYR A 369 23.74 7.15 46.98
CA TYR A 369 23.77 6.32 45.77
C TYR A 369 23.01 5.03 46.01
N GLY A 370 22.28 4.57 45.00
CA GLY A 370 21.55 3.31 45.05
C GLY A 370 21.53 2.61 43.72
N LYS A 371 21.41 1.28 43.77
CA LYS A 371 21.31 0.42 42.61
C LYS A 371 19.86 0.05 42.35
N ARG A 372 19.34 0.36 41.16
CA ARG A 372 17.97 0.03 40.76
C ARG A 372 17.86 -1.37 40.16
N GLN A 373 18.86 -1.77 39.36
CA GLN A 373 18.87 -3.04 38.66
C GLN A 373 20.30 -3.50 38.38
N THR A 374 20.54 -4.80 38.61
CA THR A 374 21.79 -5.47 38.19
C THR A 374 21.81 -5.65 36.68
N LEU A 375 22.94 -5.31 36.06
CA LEU A 375 23.20 -5.55 34.65
C LEU A 375 24.22 -6.68 34.52
N ASP A 376 23.99 -7.62 33.59
CA ASP A 376 25.05 -8.53 33.15
C ASP A 376 25.99 -7.74 32.23
N THR A 377 27.13 -7.33 32.76
CA THR A 377 28.06 -6.41 32.08
C THR A 377 29.01 -7.11 31.12
N GLU A 378 29.18 -8.43 31.26
CA GLU A 378 30.11 -9.23 30.46
C GLU A 378 29.46 -10.54 29.97
N PRO A 379 28.28 -10.50 29.32
CA PRO A 379 27.64 -11.70 28.81
C PRO A 379 28.49 -12.35 27.72
N LEU A 380 28.40 -13.67 27.60
CA LEU A 380 28.98 -14.39 26.47
C LEU A 380 28.30 -13.94 25.16
N LYS A 381 29.09 -13.66 24.12
CA LYS A 381 28.53 -13.27 22.80
C LYS A 381 27.54 -14.29 22.23
N SER A 382 27.68 -15.57 22.60
CA SER A 382 26.79 -16.65 22.17
C SER A 382 25.47 -16.73 22.94
N SER A 383 25.35 -16.04 24.08
CA SER A 383 24.15 -16.09 24.94
C SER A 383 23.23 -14.87 24.77
N VAL A 384 23.60 -13.90 23.94
CA VAL A 384 22.83 -12.66 23.75
C VAL A 384 22.68 -12.31 22.29
N GLU A 385 21.52 -11.75 21.93
CA GLU A 385 21.28 -11.18 20.62
C GLU A 385 21.52 -9.67 20.69
N VAL A 386 22.57 -9.19 20.03
CA VAL A 386 22.90 -7.77 20.02
C VAL A 386 22.04 -7.04 18.98
N LYS A 387 21.24 -6.09 19.45
CA LYS A 387 20.36 -5.23 18.66
C LYS A 387 20.98 -3.86 18.44
N GLY A 388 20.61 -3.21 17.34
CA GLY A 388 21.13 -1.90 16.95
C GLY A 388 22.42 -1.94 16.13
N SER A 389 22.94 -0.78 15.78
CA SER A 389 24.16 -0.60 14.99
C SER A 389 24.97 0.59 15.47
N GLY A 390 26.25 0.66 15.11
CA GLY A 390 27.17 1.68 15.64
C GLY A 390 27.67 1.39 17.07
N PRO A 391 28.16 2.40 17.80
CA PRO A 391 28.69 2.23 19.16
C PRO A 391 27.61 1.95 20.22
N TYR A 392 26.35 2.26 19.92
CA TYR A 392 25.21 2.08 20.83
C TYR A 392 24.36 0.88 20.45
N LYS A 393 24.77 -0.28 20.94
CA LYS A 393 24.03 -1.53 20.83
C LYS A 393 23.44 -1.91 22.17
N TRP A 394 22.39 -2.71 22.16
CA TRP A 394 21.77 -3.24 23.38
C TRP A 394 21.49 -4.73 23.20
N ILE A 395 21.30 -5.43 24.32
CA ILE A 395 20.95 -6.86 24.37
C ILE A 395 19.48 -7.04 24.78
#